data_AF-A0A9P7AL49-F1
#
_entry.id   AF-A0A9P7AL49-F1
#
_cell.length_a   1.000
_cell.length_b   1.000
_cell.length_c   1.000
_cell.angle_alpha   90.00
_cell.angle_beta   90.00
_cell.angle_gamma   90.00
#
_symmetry.space_group_name_H-M   'P 1'
#
loop_
_entity.id
_entity.type
_entity.pdbx_description
1 polymer ?
#
loop_
_entity_poly.entity_id
_entity_poly.type
_entity_poly.pdbx_seq_one_letter_code
_entity_poly.pdbx_strand_id
1 'polypeptide(L)'
;MGRRAKYFTLDKKADASQRHRESYSQSQRGKMMRQAQNACAYAKCNGRRGPRTFKIQSEAPLTSSLFQFAALPLPHSYLFHQSLAGSNLIDESDLLQWDKSPPYDFPDPPDSPEEERFTRNLVDVMHGQHLRVERESCAHRTAMYNMGESDRVLEEIREVQKSLISRWDELHTCVSHFQACARHKIMAECYRQWVARRIVNYQTEKDLLIAGKNPYV
;
A
#
# COMPACT_ATOMS: atom_id res chain seq x y z
N MET A 1 14.69 -5.62 76.64
CA MET A 1 13.85 -6.63 75.97
C MET A 1 14.16 -6.66 74.48
N GLY A 2 14.98 -7.61 74.01
CA GLY A 2 15.42 -7.70 72.62
C GLY A 2 14.43 -8.45 71.73
N ARG A 3 14.08 -7.88 70.57
CA ARG A 3 13.24 -8.55 69.56
C ARG A 3 14.04 -9.68 68.90
N ARG A 4 13.63 -10.93 69.15
CA ARG A 4 14.23 -12.14 68.56
C ARG A 4 13.90 -12.21 67.06
N ALA A 5 14.89 -12.52 66.22
CA ALA A 5 14.68 -12.66 64.77
C ALA A 5 13.73 -13.83 64.47
N LYS A 6 12.67 -13.58 63.71
CA LYS A 6 11.60 -14.54 63.41
C LYS A 6 12.02 -15.66 62.44
N TYR A 7 13.11 -15.46 61.71
CA TYR A 7 13.71 -16.42 60.78
C TYR A 7 15.23 -16.38 60.92
N PHE A 8 15.86 -17.54 61.07
CA PHE A 8 17.30 -17.67 61.32
C PHE A 8 18.15 -17.79 60.05
N THR A 9 17.53 -18.09 58.89
CA THR A 9 18.21 -18.21 57.59
C THR A 9 17.37 -17.59 56.47
N LEU A 10 18.02 -17.17 55.39
CA LEU A 10 17.35 -16.59 54.22
C LEU A 10 16.39 -17.59 53.56
N ASP A 11 16.75 -18.87 53.51
CA ASP A 11 15.91 -19.93 52.95
C ASP A 11 14.60 -20.09 53.74
N LYS A 12 14.68 -20.07 55.08
CA LYS A 12 13.48 -20.12 55.93
C LYS A 12 12.56 -18.92 55.72
N LYS A 13 13.11 -17.75 55.36
CA LYS A 13 12.33 -16.55 55.03
C LYS A 13 11.68 -16.68 53.66
N ALA A 14 12.38 -17.25 52.68
CA ALA A 14 11.84 -17.51 51.35
C ALA A 14 10.68 -18.53 51.40
N ASP A 15 10.89 -19.66 52.08
CA ASP A 15 9.88 -20.71 52.26
C ASP A 15 8.62 -20.18 52.96
N ALA A 16 8.81 -19.41 54.05
CA ALA A 16 7.68 -18.81 54.76
C ALA A 16 6.91 -17.81 53.90
N SER A 17 7.63 -17.04 53.07
CA SER A 17 7.00 -16.09 52.12
C SER A 17 6.23 -16.83 51.04
N GLN A 18 6.77 -17.94 50.52
CA GLN A 18 6.11 -18.77 49.52
C GLN A 18 4.83 -19.42 50.08
N ARG A 19 4.90 -20.05 51.26
CA ARG A 19 3.72 -20.64 51.92
C ARG A 19 2.65 -19.60 52.22
N HIS A 20 3.04 -18.40 52.64
CA HIS A 20 2.10 -17.31 52.87
C HIS A 20 1.43 -16.85 51.57
N ARG A 21 2.18 -16.76 50.45
CA ARG A 21 1.61 -16.44 49.13
C ARG A 21 0.66 -17.52 48.66
N GLU A 22 1.01 -18.79 48.81
CA GLU A 22 0.17 -19.94 48.45
C GLU A 22 -1.13 -19.94 49.26
N SER A 23 -1.03 -19.83 50.59
CA SER A 23 -2.18 -19.74 51.49
C SER A 23 -3.07 -18.52 51.17
N TYR A 24 -2.46 -17.35 50.93
CA TYR A 24 -3.20 -16.15 50.55
C TYR A 24 -3.89 -16.31 49.20
N SER A 25 -3.25 -16.94 48.21
CA SER A 25 -3.83 -17.18 46.89
C SER A 25 -5.07 -18.08 46.96
N GLN A 26 -5.09 -19.05 47.87
CA GLN A 26 -6.22 -19.96 48.09
C GLN A 26 -7.33 -19.35 48.94
N SER A 27 -7.02 -18.33 49.75
CA SER A 27 -8.01 -17.61 50.56
C SER A 27 -9.08 -16.93 49.70
N GLN A 28 -10.28 -16.76 50.28
CA GLN A 28 -11.39 -16.07 49.61
C GLN A 28 -11.02 -14.63 49.20
N ARG A 29 -10.26 -13.94 50.05
CA ARG A 29 -9.76 -12.59 49.79
C ARG A 29 -8.80 -12.54 48.59
N GLY A 30 -7.90 -13.53 48.48
CA GLY A 30 -6.98 -13.64 47.35
C GLY A 30 -7.69 -13.97 46.03
N LYS A 31 -8.75 -14.79 46.07
CA LYS A 31 -9.60 -15.07 44.90
C LYS A 31 -10.35 -13.81 44.43
N MET A 32 -10.96 -13.06 45.35
CA MET A 32 -11.66 -11.80 45.02
C MET A 32 -10.73 -10.75 44.41
N MET A 33 -9.52 -10.58 44.94
CA MET A 33 -8.52 -9.65 44.36
C MET A 33 -8.13 -10.05 42.94
N ARG A 34 -7.90 -11.35 42.67
CA ARG A 34 -7.60 -11.82 41.31
C ARG A 34 -8.77 -11.62 40.36
N GLN A 35 -9.99 -11.88 40.82
CA GLN A 35 -11.19 -11.64 40.01
C GLN A 35 -11.36 -10.15 39.69
N ALA A 36 -11.14 -9.26 40.65
CA ALA A 36 -11.18 -7.81 40.42
C ALA A 36 -10.08 -7.33 39.47
N GLN A 37 -8.85 -7.84 39.61
CA GLN A 37 -7.76 -7.55 38.67
C GLN A 37 -8.07 -8.03 37.26
N ASN A 38 -8.58 -9.26 37.12
CA ASN A 38 -8.99 -9.81 35.82
C ASN A 38 -10.17 -9.02 35.22
N ALA A 39 -11.14 -8.61 36.04
CA ALA A 39 -12.25 -7.78 35.60
C ALA A 39 -11.77 -6.39 35.13
N CYS A 40 -10.86 -5.75 35.85
CA CYS A 40 -10.24 -4.49 35.43
C CYS A 40 -9.42 -4.65 34.14
N ALA A 41 -8.65 -5.73 34.01
CA ALA A 41 -7.89 -6.03 32.80
C ALA A 41 -8.83 -6.28 31.61
N TYR A 42 -9.90 -7.06 31.81
CA TYR A 42 -10.93 -7.31 30.81
C TYR A 42 -11.65 -6.02 30.42
N ALA A 43 -12.00 -5.16 31.37
CA ALA A 43 -12.60 -3.85 31.10
C ALA A 43 -11.62 -2.90 30.38
N LYS A 44 -10.30 -3.03 30.60
CA LYS A 44 -9.30 -2.24 29.87
C LYS A 44 -9.11 -2.72 28.43
N CYS A 45 -9.19 -4.04 28.19
CA CYS A 45 -9.07 -4.63 26.86
C CYS A 45 -10.36 -4.53 26.03
N ASN A 46 -11.51 -4.71 26.68
CA ASN A 46 -12.83 -4.79 26.04
C ASN A 46 -13.75 -3.61 26.36
N GLY A 47 -13.29 -2.67 27.19
CA GLY A 47 -13.94 -1.38 27.34
C GLY A 47 -13.97 -0.74 25.97
N ARG A 48 -15.20 -0.48 25.48
CA ARG A 48 -15.44 0.16 24.18
C ARG A 48 -14.51 1.35 24.05
N ARG A 49 -13.45 1.20 23.25
CA ARG A 49 -12.86 2.33 22.58
C ARG A 49 -14.02 2.91 21.78
N GLY A 50 -14.62 3.98 22.31
CA GLY A 50 -15.61 4.75 21.56
C GLY A 50 -15.04 5.04 20.17
N PRO A 51 -15.88 5.31 19.17
CA PRO A 51 -15.42 5.53 17.81
C PRO A 51 -14.26 6.51 17.88
N ARG A 52 -13.05 6.06 17.54
CA ARG A 52 -11.94 6.98 17.34
C ARG A 52 -12.45 7.89 16.24
N THR A 53 -12.85 9.10 16.60
CA THR A 53 -13.02 10.19 15.64
C THR A 53 -11.62 10.48 15.14
N PHE A 54 -11.15 9.64 14.22
CA PHE A 54 -10.15 10.05 13.27
C PHE A 54 -10.76 11.29 12.65
N LYS A 55 -10.17 12.46 12.91
CA LYS A 55 -10.32 13.59 12.01
C LYS A 55 -9.80 13.04 10.68
N ILE A 56 -10.71 12.55 9.84
CA ILE A 56 -10.46 12.31 8.44
C ILE A 56 -10.10 13.71 7.95
N GLN A 57 -8.79 13.97 7.82
CA GLN A 57 -8.34 15.09 7.03
C GLN A 57 -8.93 14.77 5.65
N SER A 58 -9.95 15.51 5.26
CA SER A 58 -10.57 15.38 3.95
C SER A 58 -9.48 15.69 2.95
N GLU A 59 -8.82 14.66 2.44
CA GLU A 59 -7.96 14.79 1.27
C GLU A 59 -8.78 15.45 0.17
N ALA A 60 -8.16 16.38 -0.54
CA ALA A 60 -8.83 17.09 -1.62
C ALA A 60 -9.38 16.06 -2.63
N PRO A 61 -10.62 16.23 -3.11
CA PRO A 61 -11.20 15.30 -4.07
C PRO A 61 -10.32 15.24 -5.33
N LEU A 62 -10.09 14.04 -5.84
CA LEU A 62 -9.35 13.83 -7.09
C LEU A 62 -10.01 14.63 -8.23
N THR A 63 -9.19 15.25 -9.08
CA THR A 63 -9.68 16.06 -10.20
C THR A 63 -10.40 15.21 -11.25
N SER A 64 -11.40 15.78 -11.94
CA SER A 64 -12.16 15.04 -12.97
C SER A 64 -11.29 14.54 -14.11
N SER A 65 -10.19 15.23 -14.43
CA SER A 65 -9.25 14.81 -15.46
C SER A 65 -8.55 13.49 -15.12
N LEU A 66 -8.22 13.23 -13.84
CA LEU A 66 -7.64 11.95 -13.41
C LEU A 66 -8.54 10.77 -13.77
N PHE A 67 -9.84 10.87 -13.46
CA PHE A 67 -10.78 9.80 -13.78
C PHE A 67 -10.94 9.59 -15.29
N GLN A 68 -10.93 10.67 -16.08
CA GLN A 68 -11.00 10.57 -17.54
C GLN A 68 -9.82 9.80 -18.11
N PHE A 69 -8.59 10.12 -17.69
CA PHE A 69 -7.39 9.40 -18.13
C PHE A 69 -7.36 7.97 -17.61
N ALA A 70 -7.75 7.73 -16.36
CA ALA A 70 -7.79 6.39 -15.79
C ALA A 70 -8.78 5.46 -16.51
N ALA A 71 -9.88 6.01 -17.05
CA ALA A 71 -10.92 5.26 -17.74
C ALA A 71 -10.60 4.91 -19.21
N LEU A 72 -9.57 5.52 -19.81
CA LEU A 72 -9.19 5.26 -21.20
C LEU A 72 -8.90 3.76 -21.42
N PRO A 73 -9.46 3.09 -22.43
CA PRO A 73 -9.34 1.65 -22.59
C PRO A 73 -7.87 1.20 -22.73
N LEU A 74 -7.59 -0.01 -22.24
CA LEU A 74 -6.30 -0.66 -22.52
C LEU A 74 -6.34 -1.33 -23.89
N PRO A 75 -5.19 -1.44 -24.58
CA PRO A 75 -5.09 -2.22 -25.80
C PRO A 75 -5.46 -3.68 -25.60
N HIS A 76 -5.77 -4.37 -26.70
CA HIS A 76 -6.06 -5.81 -26.72
C HIS A 76 -5.29 -6.52 -27.85
N SER A 77 -4.15 -5.97 -28.25
CA SER A 77 -3.33 -6.56 -29.32
C SER A 77 -2.56 -7.78 -28.83
N TYR A 78 -2.01 -8.54 -29.77
CA TYR A 78 -1.14 -9.67 -29.46
C TYR A 78 0.08 -9.26 -28.62
N LEU A 79 0.73 -8.13 -28.96
CA LEU A 79 1.92 -7.64 -28.25
C LEU A 79 1.61 -7.24 -26.81
N PHE A 80 0.45 -6.62 -26.57
CA PHE A 80 -0.03 -6.33 -25.23
C PHE A 80 -0.13 -7.60 -24.39
N HIS A 81 -0.74 -8.66 -24.91
CA HIS A 81 -0.90 -9.93 -24.18
C HIS A 81 0.44 -10.64 -23.94
N GLN A 82 1.34 -10.60 -24.91
CA GLN A 82 2.69 -11.18 -24.76
C GLN A 82 3.49 -10.48 -23.65
N SER A 83 3.48 -9.15 -23.64
CA SER A 83 4.14 -8.38 -22.57
C SER A 83 3.44 -8.60 -21.22
N LEU A 84 2.10 -8.58 -21.17
CA LEU A 84 1.34 -8.87 -19.96
C LEU A 84 1.69 -10.24 -19.36
N ALA A 85 1.94 -11.24 -20.20
CA ALA A 85 2.32 -12.59 -19.77
C ALA A 85 3.78 -12.71 -19.31
N GLY A 86 4.61 -11.68 -19.49
CA GLY A 86 6.06 -11.78 -19.20
C GLY A 86 6.79 -12.70 -20.18
N SER A 87 6.37 -12.71 -21.44
CA SER A 87 6.95 -13.56 -22.47
C SER A 87 8.37 -13.12 -22.82
N ASN A 88 9.31 -14.06 -22.88
CA ASN A 88 10.68 -13.82 -23.35
C ASN A 88 10.78 -13.53 -24.86
N LEU A 89 9.64 -13.50 -25.57
CA LEU A 89 9.57 -13.22 -27.00
C LEU A 89 9.67 -11.73 -27.32
N ILE A 90 9.45 -10.86 -26.33
CA ILE A 90 9.55 -9.41 -26.48
C ILE A 90 10.71 -8.93 -25.62
N ASP A 91 11.64 -8.21 -26.24
CA ASP A 91 12.68 -7.51 -25.51
C ASP A 91 12.09 -6.22 -24.90
N GLU A 92 12.05 -6.17 -23.57
CA GLU A 92 11.53 -5.07 -22.79
C GLU A 92 12.64 -4.18 -22.19
N SER A 93 13.91 -4.46 -22.49
CA SER A 93 15.06 -3.80 -21.87
C SER A 93 15.06 -2.28 -22.06
N ASP A 94 14.65 -1.83 -23.24
CA ASP A 94 14.59 -0.41 -23.60
C ASP A 94 13.31 0.30 -23.09
N LEU A 95 12.37 -0.40 -22.45
CA LEU A 95 11.12 0.22 -21.98
C LEU A 95 11.34 1.13 -20.76
N LEU A 96 12.36 0.85 -19.97
CA LEU A 96 12.68 1.60 -18.74
C LEU A 96 12.88 3.10 -18.97
N GLN A 97 13.23 3.50 -20.19
CA GLN A 97 13.37 4.92 -20.51
C GLN A 97 12.01 5.64 -20.62
N TRP A 98 10.97 4.93 -21.05
CA TRP A 98 9.62 5.45 -21.22
C TRP A 98 8.81 5.45 -19.92
N ASP A 99 9.24 4.66 -18.93
CA ASP A 99 8.73 4.67 -17.55
C ASP A 99 9.12 5.94 -16.76
N LYS A 100 9.97 6.78 -17.35
CA LYS A 100 10.37 8.06 -16.75
C LYS A 100 9.38 9.15 -17.15
N SER A 101 9.23 10.14 -16.26
CA SER A 101 8.43 11.33 -16.58
C SER A 101 9.05 12.05 -17.78
N PRO A 102 8.25 12.49 -18.76
CA PRO A 102 8.75 13.38 -19.82
C PRO A 102 9.33 14.67 -19.22
N PRO A 103 10.26 15.36 -19.92
CA PRO A 103 10.65 15.17 -21.34
C PRO A 103 11.59 13.98 -21.59
N TYR A 104 11.68 13.55 -22.85
CA TYR A 104 12.54 12.44 -23.29
C TYR A 104 13.70 12.95 -24.15
N ASP A 105 14.92 12.50 -23.85
CA ASP A 105 16.16 12.98 -24.46
C ASP A 105 16.63 12.09 -25.64
N PHE A 106 15.71 11.74 -26.55
CA PHE A 106 16.03 10.89 -27.72
C PHE A 106 16.00 11.70 -29.02
N PRO A 107 16.77 11.28 -30.03
CA PRO A 107 16.65 11.86 -31.36
C PRO A 107 15.26 11.57 -31.94
N ASP A 108 14.75 12.53 -32.70
CA ASP A 108 13.48 12.36 -33.40
C ASP A 108 13.59 11.23 -34.43
N PRO A 109 12.67 10.25 -34.41
CA PRO A 109 12.65 9.20 -35.41
C PRO A 109 12.26 9.78 -36.78
N PRO A 110 12.66 9.10 -37.88
CA PRO A 110 12.20 9.49 -39.20
C PRO A 110 10.67 9.38 -39.30
N ASP A 111 10.07 10.30 -40.06
CA ASP A 111 8.64 10.31 -40.33
C ASP A 111 8.31 9.25 -41.38
N SER A 112 8.18 7.99 -40.95
CA SER A 112 7.85 6.86 -41.82
C SER A 112 6.72 5.99 -41.26
N PRO A 113 5.93 5.32 -42.13
CA PRO A 113 4.88 4.40 -41.70
C PRO A 113 5.38 3.25 -40.82
N GLU A 114 6.64 2.83 -41.01
CA GLU A 114 7.29 1.81 -40.21
C GLU A 114 7.51 2.29 -38.77
N GLU A 115 8.00 3.51 -38.59
CA GLU A 115 8.23 4.10 -37.27
C GLU A 115 6.92 4.41 -36.53
N GLU A 116 5.86 4.77 -37.24
CA GLU A 116 4.52 4.91 -36.67
C GLU A 116 3.97 3.55 -36.18
N ARG A 117 4.15 2.49 -36.97
CA ARG A 117 3.76 1.13 -36.59
C ARG A 117 4.58 0.65 -35.41
N PHE A 118 5.88 0.90 -35.40
CA PHE A 118 6.76 0.60 -34.28
C PHE A 118 6.29 1.31 -33.01
N THR A 119 5.97 2.60 -33.09
CA THR A 119 5.47 3.39 -31.95
C THR A 119 4.16 2.84 -31.41
N ARG A 120 3.22 2.43 -32.26
CA ARG A 120 1.97 1.78 -31.82
C ARG A 120 2.23 0.45 -31.11
N ASN A 121 3.10 -0.38 -31.67
CA ASN A 121 3.51 -1.64 -31.06
C ASN A 121 4.17 -1.40 -29.69
N LEU A 122 5.00 -0.36 -29.58
CA LEU A 122 5.66 0.02 -28.34
C LEU A 122 4.67 0.42 -27.24
N VAL A 123 3.63 1.18 -27.58
CA VAL A 123 2.53 1.53 -26.66
C VAL A 123 1.81 0.28 -26.15
N ASP A 124 1.49 -0.67 -27.04
CA ASP A 124 0.84 -1.92 -26.66
C ASP A 124 1.68 -2.72 -25.66
N VAL A 125 2.99 -2.83 -25.91
CA VAL A 125 3.93 -3.50 -25.01
C VAL A 125 3.98 -2.78 -23.66
N MET A 126 4.11 -1.45 -23.65
CA MET A 126 4.12 -0.67 -22.39
C MET A 126 2.85 -0.88 -21.56
N HIS A 127 1.67 -0.90 -22.18
CA HIS A 127 0.44 -1.20 -21.46
C HIS A 127 0.45 -2.62 -20.86
N GLY A 128 0.99 -3.61 -21.58
CA GLY A 128 1.13 -4.97 -21.09
C GLY A 128 2.05 -5.02 -19.87
N GLN A 129 3.24 -4.42 -19.98
CA GLN A 129 4.24 -4.38 -18.93
C GLN A 129 3.73 -3.67 -17.67
N HIS A 130 3.14 -2.48 -17.80
CA HIS A 130 2.61 -1.74 -16.67
C HIS A 130 1.50 -2.51 -15.95
N LEU A 131 0.59 -3.14 -16.70
CA LEU A 131 -0.47 -3.95 -16.10
C LEU A 131 0.11 -5.17 -15.35
N ARG A 132 1.17 -5.78 -15.89
CA ARG A 132 1.89 -6.88 -15.23
C ARG A 132 2.49 -6.43 -13.89
N VAL A 133 3.23 -5.32 -13.88
CA VAL A 133 3.82 -4.74 -12.66
C VAL A 133 2.74 -4.36 -11.63
N GLU A 134 1.61 -3.82 -12.09
CA GLU A 134 0.49 -3.50 -11.22
C GLU A 134 -0.12 -4.76 -10.58
N ARG A 135 -0.28 -5.84 -11.34
CA ARG A 135 -0.76 -7.14 -10.83
C ARG A 135 0.21 -7.74 -9.81
N GLU A 136 1.51 -7.69 -10.08
CA GLU A 136 2.54 -8.15 -9.14
C GLU A 136 2.50 -7.36 -7.83
N SER A 137 2.39 -6.03 -7.94
CA SER A 137 2.26 -5.15 -6.77
C SER A 137 0.97 -5.44 -5.99
N CYS A 138 -0.14 -5.67 -6.69
CA CYS A 138 -1.41 -6.05 -6.07
C CYS A 138 -1.32 -7.43 -5.37
N ALA A 139 -0.67 -8.41 -5.99
CA ALA A 139 -0.44 -9.72 -5.40
C ALA A 139 0.43 -9.64 -4.14
N HIS A 140 1.48 -8.81 -4.16
CA HIS A 140 2.31 -8.53 -2.99
C HIS A 140 1.48 -7.96 -1.83
N ARG A 141 0.68 -6.92 -2.08
CA ARG A 141 -0.18 -6.32 -1.05
C ARG A 141 -1.30 -7.24 -0.58
N THR A 142 -1.84 -8.09 -1.48
CA THR A 142 -2.78 -9.16 -1.12
C THR A 142 -2.14 -10.14 -0.12
N ALA A 143 -0.89 -10.54 -0.35
CA ALA A 143 -0.16 -11.41 0.56
C ALA A 143 0.06 -10.76 1.94
N MET A 144 0.48 -9.49 1.97
CA MET A 144 0.61 -8.72 3.22
C MET A 144 -0.71 -8.58 3.97
N TYR A 145 -1.79 -8.29 3.26
CA TYR A 145 -3.12 -8.20 3.85
C TYR A 145 -3.56 -9.51 4.48
N ASN A 146 -3.35 -10.65 3.79
CA ASN A 146 -3.68 -11.98 4.31
C ASN A 146 -2.83 -12.36 5.55
N MET A 147 -1.64 -11.79 5.70
CA MET A 147 -0.81 -11.93 6.92
C MET A 147 -1.28 -11.04 8.08
N GLY A 148 -2.34 -10.26 7.90
CA GLY A 148 -2.86 -9.32 8.90
C GLY A 148 -2.11 -7.99 8.95
N GLU A 149 -1.27 -7.69 7.95
CA GLU A 149 -0.47 -6.46 7.89
C GLU A 149 -1.22 -5.29 7.23
N SER A 150 -2.53 -5.17 7.46
CA SER A 150 -3.39 -4.18 6.78
C SER A 150 -2.95 -2.73 7.02
N ASP A 151 -2.41 -2.42 8.21
CA ASP A 151 -1.88 -1.07 8.51
C ASP A 151 -0.65 -0.74 7.66
N ARG A 152 0.25 -1.71 7.42
CA ARG A 152 1.44 -1.53 6.57
C ARG A 152 1.06 -1.33 5.10
N VAL A 153 0.13 -2.15 4.61
CA VAL A 153 -0.44 -1.99 3.26
C VAL A 153 -1.02 -0.59 3.10
N LEU A 154 -1.77 -0.10 4.08
CA LEU A 154 -2.37 1.23 4.05
C LEU A 154 -1.31 2.35 4.06
N GLU A 155 -0.24 2.21 4.84
CA GLU A 155 0.89 3.14 4.84
C GLU A 155 1.62 3.17 3.49
N GLU A 156 1.92 2.00 2.91
CA GLU A 156 2.55 1.90 1.59
C GLU A 156 1.70 2.61 0.51
N ILE A 157 0.40 2.31 0.47
CA ILE A 157 -0.53 2.92 -0.49
C ILE A 157 -0.54 4.44 -0.33
N ARG A 158 -0.60 4.95 0.91
CA ARG A 158 -0.62 6.39 1.18
C ARG A 158 0.66 7.08 0.70
N GLU A 159 1.82 6.52 0.99
CA GLU A 159 3.10 7.11 0.60
C GLU A 159 3.26 7.15 -0.93
N VAL A 160 2.95 6.03 -1.61
CA VAL A 160 3.02 5.96 -3.07
C VAL A 160 1.99 6.91 -3.70
N GLN A 161 0.75 6.89 -3.22
CA GLN A 161 -0.32 7.74 -3.77
C GLN A 161 -0.01 9.22 -3.58
N LYS A 162 0.49 9.62 -2.41
CA LYS A 162 0.87 11.02 -2.13
C LYS A 162 1.93 11.51 -3.09
N SER A 163 2.96 10.69 -3.35
CA SER A 163 4.03 10.99 -4.32
C SER A 163 3.50 11.12 -5.75
N LEU A 164 2.56 10.26 -6.16
CA LEU A 164 1.95 10.33 -7.48
C LEU A 164 1.04 11.55 -7.64
N ILE A 165 0.19 11.85 -6.66
CA ILE A 165 -0.70 13.02 -6.68
C ILE A 165 0.12 14.31 -6.71
N SER A 166 1.19 14.43 -5.91
CA SER A 166 2.01 15.64 -5.89
C SER A 166 2.67 15.94 -7.24
N ARG A 167 2.95 14.89 -8.02
CA ARG A 167 3.58 15.01 -9.35
C ARG A 167 2.56 15.09 -10.49
N TRP A 168 1.27 14.86 -10.21
CA TRP A 168 0.25 14.78 -11.24
C TRP A 168 0.05 16.11 -11.96
N ASP A 169 -0.07 17.22 -11.23
CA ASP A 169 -0.34 18.53 -11.85
C ASP A 169 0.82 18.99 -12.73
N GLU A 170 2.05 18.75 -12.29
CA GLU A 170 3.27 18.99 -13.07
C GLU A 170 3.30 18.14 -14.34
N LEU A 171 3.02 16.83 -14.22
CA LEU A 171 2.96 15.91 -15.35
C LEU A 171 1.86 16.31 -16.33
N HIS A 172 0.65 16.60 -15.83
CA HIS A 172 -0.49 16.98 -16.64
C HIS A 172 -0.20 18.26 -17.43
N THR A 173 0.41 19.26 -16.78
CA THR A 173 0.81 20.52 -17.42
C THR A 173 1.92 20.30 -18.44
N CYS A 174 2.94 19.50 -18.09
CA CYS A 174 4.05 19.14 -18.96
C CYS A 174 3.54 18.49 -20.25
N VAL A 175 2.75 17.41 -20.14
CA VAL A 175 2.21 16.67 -21.30
C VAL A 175 1.29 17.55 -22.15
N SER A 176 0.48 18.41 -21.54
CA SER A 176 -0.45 19.29 -22.29
C SER A 176 0.26 20.35 -23.12
N HIS A 177 1.43 20.82 -22.68
CA HIS A 177 2.26 21.79 -23.41
C HIS A 177 3.45 21.15 -24.12
N PHE A 178 3.47 19.82 -24.22
CA PHE A 178 4.65 19.09 -24.66
C PHE A 178 4.87 19.26 -26.17
N GLN A 179 5.89 20.05 -26.52
CA GLN A 179 6.32 20.27 -27.89
C GLN A 179 7.48 19.32 -28.23
N ALA A 180 7.13 18.08 -28.57
CA ALA A 180 8.09 17.06 -29.01
C ALA A 180 7.59 16.35 -30.28
N CYS A 181 8.40 15.44 -30.83
CA CYS A 181 8.00 14.60 -31.95
C CYS A 181 6.80 13.70 -31.61
N ALA A 182 6.16 13.15 -32.65
CA ALA A 182 4.94 12.35 -32.52
C ALA A 182 5.10 11.17 -31.55
N ARG A 183 6.23 10.45 -31.62
CA ARG A 183 6.54 9.36 -30.69
C ARG A 183 6.52 9.85 -29.25
N HIS A 184 7.32 10.86 -28.93
CA HIS A 184 7.44 11.35 -27.55
C HIS A 184 6.11 11.79 -26.97
N LYS A 185 5.24 12.43 -27.77
CA LYS A 185 3.89 12.79 -27.34
C LYS A 185 3.05 11.55 -26.99
N ILE A 186 3.02 10.55 -27.87
CA ILE A 186 2.29 9.30 -27.64
C ILE A 186 2.79 8.58 -26.39
N MET A 187 4.11 8.49 -26.22
CA MET A 187 4.72 7.86 -25.04
C MET A 187 4.39 8.62 -23.75
N ALA A 188 4.44 9.95 -23.79
CA ALA A 188 4.08 10.80 -22.66
C ALA A 188 2.60 10.69 -22.27
N GLU A 189 1.71 10.55 -23.26
CA GLU A 189 0.28 10.31 -23.03
C GLU A 189 0.03 8.94 -22.40
N CYS A 190 0.70 7.89 -22.89
CA CYS A 190 0.66 6.55 -22.30
C CYS A 190 1.12 6.59 -20.83
N TYR A 191 2.25 7.25 -20.54
CA TYR A 191 2.75 7.43 -19.18
C TYR A 191 1.74 8.16 -18.29
N ARG A 192 1.17 9.27 -18.77
CA ARG A 192 0.12 10.03 -18.05
C ARG A 192 -1.11 9.17 -17.75
N GLN A 193 -1.57 8.38 -18.71
CA GLN A 193 -2.69 7.46 -18.52
C GLN A 193 -2.39 6.47 -17.38
N TRP A 194 -1.19 5.91 -17.33
CA TRP A 194 -0.80 4.96 -16.28
C TRP A 194 -0.64 5.59 -14.91
N VAL A 195 -0.09 6.80 -14.81
CA VAL A 195 -0.06 7.54 -13.55
C VAL A 195 -1.48 7.78 -13.03
N ALA A 196 -2.40 8.19 -13.90
CA ALA A 196 -3.80 8.39 -13.53
C ALA A 196 -4.47 7.10 -13.03
N ARG A 197 -4.29 5.99 -13.78
CA ARG A 197 -4.81 4.66 -13.40
C ARG A 197 -4.32 4.25 -12.01
N ARG A 198 -3.01 4.37 -11.76
CA ARG A 198 -2.41 4.01 -10.46
C ARG A 198 -3.00 4.84 -9.32
N ILE A 199 -3.13 6.16 -9.49
CA ILE A 199 -3.72 7.04 -8.47
C ILE A 199 -5.15 6.60 -8.12
N VAL A 200 -5.97 6.32 -9.14
CA VAL A 200 -7.38 5.90 -8.95
C VAL A 200 -7.47 4.50 -8.32
N ASN A 201 -6.62 3.56 -8.74
CA ASN A 201 -6.58 2.22 -8.16
C ASN A 201 -6.16 2.25 -6.69
N TYR A 202 -5.11 3.01 -6.35
CA TYR A 202 -4.70 3.22 -4.95
C TYR A 202 -5.76 3.92 -4.11
N GLN A 203 -6.47 4.90 -4.68
CA GLN A 203 -7.58 5.55 -3.99
C GLN A 203 -8.67 4.53 -3.64
N THR A 204 -9.07 3.72 -4.63
CA THR A 204 -10.11 2.70 -4.45
C THR A 204 -9.70 1.66 -3.40
N GLU A 205 -8.46 1.18 -3.48
CA GLU A 205 -7.89 0.21 -2.54
C GLU A 205 -7.85 0.77 -1.11
N LYS A 206 -7.37 2.01 -0.96
CA LYS A 206 -7.33 2.74 0.31
C LYS A 206 -8.74 2.91 0.90
N ASP A 207 -9.72 3.31 0.10
CA ASP A 207 -11.08 3.55 0.56
C ASP A 207 -11.75 2.26 1.05
N LEU A 208 -11.51 1.14 0.35
CA LEU A 208 -11.97 -0.17 0.78
C LEU A 208 -11.32 -0.61 2.10
N LEU A 209 -10.00 -0.43 2.25
CA LEU A 209 -9.28 -0.74 3.49
C LEU A 209 -9.78 0.09 4.68
N ILE A 210 -9.99 1.40 4.49
CA ILE A 210 -10.54 2.28 5.53
C ILE A 210 -11.97 1.86 5.93
N ALA A 211 -12.77 1.40 4.96
CA ALA A 211 -14.10 0.88 5.21
C ALA A 211 -14.11 -0.52 5.87
N GLY A 212 -12.94 -1.11 6.14
CA GLY A 212 -12.82 -2.47 6.67
C GLY A 212 -13.24 -3.55 5.67
N LYS A 213 -13.31 -3.22 4.38
CA LYS A 213 -13.59 -4.15 3.29
C LYS A 213 -12.28 -4.71 2.74
N ASN A 214 -12.34 -5.90 2.16
CA ASN A 214 -11.19 -6.49 1.48
C ASN A 214 -11.14 -5.96 0.04
N PRO A 215 -10.08 -5.24 -0.38
CA PRO A 215 -9.95 -4.72 -1.75
C PRO A 215 -9.52 -5.76 -2.79
N TYR A 216 -9.20 -6.99 -2.38
CA TYR A 216 -8.63 -8.04 -3.23
C TYR A 216 -9.59 -9.21 -3.51
N VAL A 217 -10.90 -9.01 -3.34
CA VAL A 217 -11.95 -10.02 -3.58
C VAL A 217 -12.58 -9.84 -4.94
#